data_AF-A0A935YWR7-F1
#
_entry.id   AF-A0A935YWR7-F1
#
_cell.length_a   1.000
_cell.length_b   1.000
_cell.length_c   1.000
_cell.angle_alpha   90.00
_cell.angle_beta   90.00
_cell.angle_gamma   90.00
#
_symmetry.space_group_name_H-M   'P 1'
#
loop_
_entity.id
_entity.type
_entity.pdbx_description
1 polymer ?
#
loop_
_entity_poly.entity_id
_entity_poly.type
_entity_poly.pdbx_seq_one_letter_code
_entity_poly.pdbx_strand_id
1 'polypeptide(L)'
;MNFWKVSTFVLTGVVAAGIGYETTKTAQADEQPKMQAALAQLQAAKGSLQNATSDKGGYRVKAIQNVNDAIENVKKGIEYDNTHKSKDENKK
;
A
#
# COMPACT_ATOMS: atom_id res chain seq x y z
N MET A 1 31.58 6.45 53.85
CA MET A 1 32.25 5.16 54.14
C MET A 1 31.14 4.13 54.35
N ASN A 2 30.85 3.10 53.54
CA ASN A 2 31.55 2.42 52.44
C ASN A 2 30.49 1.81 51.51
N PHE A 3 30.56 2.07 50.21
CA PHE A 3 29.69 1.51 49.15
C PHE A 3 30.50 0.57 48.25
N TRP A 4 30.77 -0.65 48.71
CA TRP A 4 31.31 -1.69 47.83
C TRP A 4 31.08 -3.07 48.45
N LYS A 5 30.53 -3.98 47.64
CA LYS A 5 30.35 -5.43 47.89
C LYS A 5 29.05 -5.80 48.63
N VAL A 6 28.01 -6.09 47.83
CA VAL A 6 27.15 -7.31 47.79
C VAL A 6 25.98 -6.89 46.87
N SER A 7 25.96 -7.05 45.55
CA SER A 7 26.14 -8.23 44.68
C SER A 7 25.21 -9.41 45.00
N THR A 8 24.12 -9.44 44.23
CA THR A 8 23.53 -10.63 43.58
C THR A 8 22.55 -11.49 44.38
N PHE A 9 21.43 -11.79 43.69
CA PHE A 9 20.39 -12.79 43.96
C PHE A 9 19.18 -12.35 44.81
N VAL A 10 18.24 -11.62 44.19
CA VAL A 10 16.84 -12.09 44.16
C VAL A 10 16.30 -11.95 42.75
N LEU A 11 16.61 -12.97 41.96
CA LEU A 11 15.91 -13.34 40.75
C LEU A 11 14.60 -14.02 41.19
N THR A 12 13.47 -13.31 41.23
CA THR A 12 12.13 -13.90 41.00
C THR A 12 11.02 -12.85 41.04
N GLY A 13 10.25 -12.80 39.94
CA GLY A 13 8.82 -12.53 39.98
C GLY A 13 8.41 -11.07 39.91
N VAL A 14 8.09 -10.59 38.70
CA VAL A 14 6.71 -10.30 38.28
C VAL A 14 6.74 -10.02 36.78
N VAL A 15 6.22 -10.96 36.00
CA VAL A 15 5.72 -10.70 34.64
C VAL A 15 4.34 -10.08 34.86
N ALA A 16 4.25 -8.75 34.82
CA ALA A 16 2.96 -8.04 34.85
C ALA A 16 2.79 -7.28 33.53
N ALA A 17 1.92 -7.86 32.70
CA ALA A 17 0.92 -7.16 31.89
C ALA A 17 1.27 -5.72 31.45
N GLY A 18 1.99 -5.62 30.34
CA GLY A 18 2.03 -4.41 29.49
C GLY A 18 1.57 -4.76 28.08
N ILE A 19 0.46 -5.49 27.95
CA ILE A 19 -0.21 -5.77 26.67
C ILE A 19 -1.36 -4.75 26.56
N GLY A 20 -1.38 -3.97 25.48
CA GLY A 20 -2.38 -2.93 25.22
C GLY A 20 -1.69 -1.57 25.27
N TYR A 21 -1.41 -0.90 24.16
CA TYR A 21 -2.32 -0.65 23.06
C TYR A 21 -1.62 -0.93 21.73
N GLU A 22 -1.86 -2.10 21.15
CA GLU A 22 -1.87 -2.15 19.69
C GLU A 22 -3.08 -1.31 19.28
N THR A 23 -2.82 -0.04 18.97
CA THR A 23 -3.75 0.77 18.20
C THR A 23 -3.99 -0.01 16.93
N THR A 24 -5.11 -0.72 16.88
CA THR A 24 -5.70 -1.23 15.66
C THR A 24 -5.95 0.00 14.81
N LYS A 25 -4.95 0.42 14.04
CA LYS A 25 -5.21 1.09 12.78
C LYS A 25 -6.05 0.07 12.06
N THR A 26 -7.35 0.32 12.04
CA THR A 26 -8.24 -0.24 11.04
C THR A 26 -7.58 0.12 9.73
N ALA A 27 -6.73 -0.77 9.23
CA ALA A 27 -6.41 -0.81 7.83
C ALA A 27 -7.79 -0.99 7.21
N GLN A 28 -8.40 0.13 6.78
CA GLN A 28 -9.29 0.07 5.63
C GLN A 28 -8.41 -0.63 4.60
N ALA A 29 -8.60 -1.95 4.49
CA ALA A 29 -7.97 -2.72 3.47
C ALA A 29 -8.49 -2.08 2.20
N ASP A 30 -7.67 -1.23 1.58
CA ASP A 30 -7.95 -0.71 0.26
C ASP A 30 -8.46 -1.89 -0.54
N GLU A 31 -9.70 -1.81 -1.03
CA GLU A 31 -10.43 -2.99 -1.47
C GLU A 31 -9.75 -3.71 -2.65
N GLN A 32 -8.70 -3.10 -3.23
CA GLN A 32 -7.87 -3.63 -4.30
C GLN A 32 -6.42 -3.09 -4.28
N PRO A 33 -5.53 -3.53 -3.38
CA PRO A 33 -4.19 -2.95 -3.26
C PRO A 33 -3.34 -3.17 -4.52
N LYS A 34 -3.57 -4.28 -5.25
CA LYS A 34 -2.88 -4.59 -6.51
C LYS A 34 -3.29 -3.67 -7.66
N MET A 35 -4.58 -3.34 -7.76
CA MET A 35 -5.08 -2.47 -8.83
C MET A 35 -4.62 -1.03 -8.61
N GLN A 36 -4.62 -0.57 -7.35
CA GLN A 36 -4.04 0.73 -6.99
C GLN A 36 -2.52 0.78 -7.26
N ALA A 37 -1.79 -0.29 -6.93
CA ALA A 37 -0.37 -0.39 -7.26
C ALA A 37 -0.12 -0.36 -8.79
N ALA A 38 -0.94 -1.07 -9.58
CA ALA A 38 -0.86 -1.03 -11.02
C ALA A 38 -1.12 0.38 -11.57
N LEU A 39 -2.11 1.10 -11.04
CA LEU A 39 -2.39 2.49 -11.40
C LEU A 39 -1.18 3.40 -11.14
N ALA A 40 -0.54 3.27 -9.98
CA ALA A 40 0.65 4.04 -9.64
C ALA A 40 1.82 3.74 -10.58
N GLN A 41 2.06 2.45 -10.90
CA GLN A 41 3.10 2.04 -11.85
C GLN A 41 2.86 2.60 -13.26
N LEU A 42 1.62 2.58 -13.73
CA LEU A 42 1.25 3.14 -15.04
C LEU A 42 1.46 4.66 -15.08
N GLN A 43 1.13 5.38 -14.01
CA GLN A 43 1.38 6.82 -13.89
C GLN A 43 2.88 7.14 -13.92
N ALA A 44 3.71 6.37 -13.22
CA ALA A 44 5.16 6.51 -13.25
C ALA A 44 5.74 6.20 -14.65
N ALA A 45 5.22 5.18 -15.33
CA ALA A 45 5.58 4.85 -16.71
C ALA A 45 5.24 6.00 -17.67
N LYS A 46 4.04 6.59 -17.54
CA LYS A 46 3.62 7.77 -18.31
C LYS A 46 4.58 8.93 -18.11
N GLY A 47 4.93 9.25 -16.86
CA GLY A 47 5.89 10.33 -16.56
C GLY A 47 7.25 10.09 -17.21
N SER A 48 7.74 8.85 -17.16
CA SER A 48 9.01 8.45 -17.81
C SER A 48 8.95 8.64 -19.34
N LEU A 49 7.84 8.27 -19.97
CA LEU A 49 7.63 8.45 -21.41
C LEU A 49 7.49 9.93 -21.80
N GLN A 50 6.84 10.75 -20.98
CA GLN A 50 6.71 12.19 -21.23
C GLN A 50 8.07 12.91 -21.18
N ASN A 51 8.96 12.48 -20.27
CA ASN A 51 10.30 13.02 -20.10
C ASN A 51 11.33 12.48 -21.11
N ALA A 52 10.98 11.46 -21.90
CA ALA A 52 11.88 10.94 -22.93
C ALA A 52 12.09 11.99 -24.06
N THR A 53 13.36 12.25 -24.39
CA THR A 53 13.80 13.36 -25.25
C THR A 53 13.46 13.21 -26.73
N SER A 54 13.30 11.99 -27.24
CA SER A 54 13.03 11.75 -28.66
C SER A 54 11.83 10.84 -28.82
N ASP A 55 10.98 11.14 -29.81
CA ASP A 55 9.78 10.36 -30.12
C ASP A 55 10.09 8.94 -30.66
N LYS A 56 11.37 8.64 -30.92
CA LYS A 56 11.87 7.34 -31.42
C LYS A 56 11.00 6.81 -32.57
N GLY A 57 10.76 7.63 -33.60
CA GLY A 57 9.93 7.23 -34.75
C GLY A 57 8.42 7.15 -34.48
N GLY A 58 7.91 7.88 -33.48
CA GLY A 58 6.49 7.90 -33.11
C GLY A 58 6.11 6.92 -32.00
N TYR A 59 7.04 6.05 -31.59
CA TYR A 59 6.78 5.04 -30.57
C TYR A 59 6.57 5.64 -29.18
N ARG A 60 7.18 6.78 -28.86
CA ARG A 60 6.98 7.43 -27.56
C ARG A 60 5.53 7.92 -27.42
N VAL A 61 5.01 8.63 -28.42
CA VAL A 61 3.61 9.09 -28.43
C VAL A 61 2.65 7.90 -28.39
N LYS A 62 2.91 6.86 -29.20
CA LYS A 62 2.09 5.62 -29.19
C LYS A 62 2.11 4.92 -27.82
N ALA A 63 3.27 4.86 -27.17
CA ALA A 63 3.37 4.29 -25.83
C ALA A 63 2.59 5.11 -24.80
N ILE A 64 2.62 6.45 -24.87
CA ILE A 64 1.83 7.31 -23.99
C ILE A 64 0.33 7.06 -24.18
N GLN A 65 -0.14 6.89 -25.42
CA GLN A 65 -1.53 6.56 -25.71
C GLN A 65 -1.93 5.23 -25.06
N ASN A 66 -1.16 4.16 -25.31
CA ASN A 66 -1.41 2.85 -24.72
C ASN A 66 -1.43 2.89 -23.18
N VAL A 67 -0.53 3.66 -22.56
CA VAL A 67 -0.49 3.82 -21.10
C VAL A 67 -1.71 4.59 -20.57
N ASN A 68 -2.19 5.61 -21.30
CA ASN A 68 -3.43 6.31 -20.92
C ASN A 68 -4.63 5.37 -20.96
N ASP A 69 -4.77 4.55 -22.01
CA ASP A 69 -5.86 3.59 -22.14
C ASP A 69 -5.81 2.54 -21.01
N ALA A 70 -4.61 2.06 -20.67
CA ALA A 70 -4.41 1.15 -19.54
C ALA A 70 -4.81 1.79 -18.20
N ILE A 71 -4.44 3.06 -17.97
CA ILE A 71 -4.84 3.82 -16.77
C ILE A 71 -6.37 3.90 -16.66
N GLU A 72 -7.05 4.19 -17.76
CA GLU A 72 -8.51 4.30 -17.77
C GLU A 72 -9.17 2.95 -17.44
N ASN A 73 -8.68 1.86 -18.04
CA ASN A 73 -9.20 0.52 -17.77
C ASN A 73 -8.99 0.09 -16.32
N VAL A 74 -7.83 0.39 -15.73
CA VAL A 74 -7.56 0.08 -14.30
C VAL A 74 -8.50 0.88 -13.40
N LYS A 75 -8.72 2.17 -13.68
CA LYS A 75 -9.68 2.99 -12.92
C LYS A 75 -11.10 2.42 -12.99
N LYS A 76 -11.55 2.03 -14.18
CA LYS A 76 -12.86 1.39 -14.38
C LYS A 76 -12.96 0.05 -13.64
N GLY A 77 -11.89 -0.74 -13.62
CA GLY A 77 -11.85 -1.99 -12.84
C GLY A 77 -11.96 -1.78 -11.33
N ILE A 78 -11.32 -0.71 -10.82
CA ILE A 78 -11.45 -0.30 -9.42
C ILE A 78 -12.88 0.14 -9.11
N GLU A 79 -13.45 1.00 -9.94
CA GLU A 79 -14.83 1.48 -9.77
C GLU A 79 -15.86 0.34 -9.86
N TYR A 80 -15.65 -0.61 -10.77
CA TYR A 80 -16.51 -1.78 -10.91
C TYR A 80 -16.56 -2.60 -9.63
N ASP A 81 -15.42 -2.95 -9.05
CA ASP A 81 -15.39 -3.75 -7.82
C ASP A 81 -15.98 -2.98 -6.62
N ASN A 82 -15.67 -1.70 -6.48
CA ASN A 82 -16.23 -0.85 -5.42
C ASN A 82 -17.77 -0.78 -5.50
N THR A 83 -18.35 -0.79 -6.70
CA THR A 83 -19.80 -0.70 -6.92
C THR A 83 -20.53 -2.06 -6.91
N HIS A 84 -19.81 -3.15 -7.13
CA HIS A 84 -20.39 -4.51 -7.16
C HIS A 84 -20.21 -5.27 -5.83
N LYS A 85 -19.14 -5.00 -5.06
CA LYS A 85 -19.03 -5.47 -3.67
C LYS A 85 -20.20 -5.00 -2.80
N SER A 86 -20.64 -3.74 -2.97
CA SER A 86 -21.79 -3.21 -2.23
C SER A 86 -23.11 -3.93 -2.54
N LYS A 87 -23.22 -4.60 -3.69
CA LYS A 87 -24.42 -5.37 -4.08
C LYS A 87 -24.39 -6.81 -3.58
N ASP A 88 -23.22 -7.45 -3.58
CA ASP A 88 -23.08 -8.84 -3.15
C ASP A 88 -23.03 -8.99 -1.62
N GLU A 89 -22.56 -7.99 -0.88
CA GLU A 89 -22.64 -7.99 0.60
C GLU A 89 -24.07 -7.80 1.13
N ASN A 90 -24.95 -7.15 0.37
CA ASN A 90 -26.35 -6.91 0.78
C ASN A 90 -27.26 -8.13 0.53
N LYS A 91 -26.68 -9.27 0.13
CA LYS A 91 -27.38 -10.53 -0.18
C LYS A 91 -26.96 -11.70 0.73
N LYS A 92 -26.11 -11.45 1.73
CA LYS A 92 -25.77 -12.40 2.80
C LYS A 92 -26.49 -12.04 4.09
#